data_AF-A0A7W1VEP8-F1
#
_entry.id   AF-A0A7W1VEP8-F1
#
_cell.length_a   1.000
_cell.length_b   1.000
_cell.length_c   1.000
_cell.angle_alpha   90.00
_cell.angle_beta   90.00
_cell.angle_gamma   90.00
#
_symmetry.space_group_name_H-M   'P 1'
#
loop_
_entity.id
_entity.type
_entity.pdbx_description
1 polymer ?
#
loop_
_entity_poly.entity_id
_entity_poly.type
_entity_poly.pdbx_seq_one_letter_code
_entity_poly.pdbx_strand_id
1 'polypeptide(L)' 'NFFNKSLSKEINDINKLAGTREFKEQIIAGKTEEEIRRSWEPGLTNYKKMRKKYLLYK' A
#
# COMPACT_ATOMS: atom_id res chain seq x y z
N ASN A 1 2.20 19.84 -0.04
CA ASN A 1 1.50 18.54 0.05
C ASN A 1 2.48 17.46 -0.41
N PHE A 2 2.76 16.46 0.43
CA PHE A 2 3.75 15.39 0.19
C PHE A 2 3.50 14.64 -1.15
N PHE A 3 2.25 14.48 -1.57
CA PHE A 3 1.88 13.78 -2.81
C PHE A 3 1.81 14.69 -4.05
N ASN A 4 2.50 15.83 -4.05
CA ASN A 4 2.46 16.75 -5.18
C ASN A 4 3.41 16.32 -6.30
N LYS A 5 2.84 15.73 -7.36
CA LYS A 5 3.56 15.33 -8.59
C LYS A 5 4.12 16.50 -9.43
N SER A 6 3.73 17.76 -9.15
CA SER A 6 4.29 18.91 -9.88
C SER A 6 5.72 19.24 -9.46
N LEU A 7 6.20 18.67 -8.35
CA LEU A 7 7.52 18.98 -7.80
C LEU A 7 8.65 18.31 -8.60
N SER A 8 8.40 17.17 -9.24
CA SER A 8 9.40 16.47 -10.06
C SER A 8 8.72 15.41 -10.93
N LYS A 9 9.32 15.08 -12.09
CA LYS A 9 8.81 14.05 -13.01
C LYS A 9 8.96 12.64 -12.43
N GLU A 10 9.91 12.47 -11.52
CA GLU A 10 10.21 11.25 -10.79
C GLU A 10 9.15 10.96 -9.71
N ILE A 11 8.40 11.98 -9.26
CA ILE A 11 7.27 11.83 -8.34
C ILE A 11 6.02 11.42 -9.12
N ASN A 12 5.82 10.10 -9.23
CA ASN A 12 4.65 9.51 -9.90
C ASN A 12 3.39 9.52 -8.99
N ASP A 13 2.25 9.09 -9.52
CA ASP A 13 0.98 8.99 -8.80
C ASP A 13 1.04 7.89 -7.73
N ILE A 14 1.03 8.30 -6.46
CA ILE A 14 1.09 7.38 -5.31
C ILE A 14 -0.03 6.34 -5.33
N ASN A 15 -1.22 6.67 -5.84
CA ASN A 15 -2.33 5.71 -5.87
C ASN A 15 -2.00 4.53 -6.80
N LYS A 16 -1.23 4.78 -7.87
CA LYS A 16 -0.76 3.75 -8.79
C LYS A 16 0.36 2.92 -8.18
N LEU A 17 1.29 3.56 -7.46
CA LEU A 17 2.39 2.88 -6.79
C LEU A 17 1.90 1.99 -5.63
N ALA A 18 0.96 2.48 -4.83
CA ALA A 18 0.37 1.74 -3.72
C ALA A 18 -0.71 0.73 -4.17
N GLY A 19 -1.24 0.86 -5.39
CA GLY A 19 -2.33 0.03 -5.90
C GLY A 19 -3.69 0.28 -5.23
N THR A 20 -3.81 1.34 -4.42
CA THR A 20 -5.04 1.74 -3.74
C THR A 20 -5.06 3.26 -3.49
N ARG A 21 -6.24 3.85 -3.34
CA ARG A 21 -6.41 5.25 -2.89
C ARG A 21 -6.33 5.39 -1.38
N GLU A 22 -6.63 4.31 -0.66
CA GLU A 22 -6.78 4.29 0.79
C GLU A 22 -5.49 4.71 1.51
N PHE A 23 -4.32 4.33 1.00
CA PHE A 23 -3.03 4.70 1.59
C PHE A 23 -2.86 6.23 1.67
N LYS A 24 -3.19 6.95 0.61
CA LYS A 24 -3.10 8.42 0.58
C LYS A 24 -4.08 9.04 1.57
N GLU A 25 -5.29 8.51 1.64
CA GLU A 25 -6.35 8.98 2.55
C GLU A 25 -5.95 8.79 4.02
N GLN A 26 -5.36 7.64 4.37
CA GLN A 26 -4.88 7.36 5.72
C GLN A 26 -3.76 8.33 6.16
N ILE A 27 -2.82 8.64 5.26
CA ILE A 27 -1.75 9.63 5.53
C ILE A 27 -2.33 11.02 5.75
N ILE A 28 -3.29 11.45 4.92
CA ILE A 28 -3.96 12.75 5.07
C ILE A 28 -4.75 12.80 6.38
N ALA A 29 -5.34 11.68 6.80
CA ALA A 29 -6.06 11.54 8.06
C ALA A 29 -5.15 11.45 9.30
N GLY A 30 -3.82 11.50 9.13
CA GLY A 30 -2.86 11.48 10.24
C GLY A 30 -2.74 10.14 10.95
N LYS A 31 -3.08 9.02 10.27
CA LYS A 31 -2.92 7.68 10.81
C LYS A 31 -1.45 7.35 11.07
N THR A 32 -1.17 6.62 12.15
CA THR A 32 0.19 6.14 12.41
C THR A 32 0.57 5.04 11.43
N GLU A 33 1.87 4.80 11.28
CA GLU A 33 2.37 3.71 10.44
C GLU A 33 1.80 2.35 10.87
N GLU A 34 1.68 2.11 12.18
CA GLU A 34 1.13 0.88 12.72
C GLU A 34 -0.35 0.71 12.36
N GLU A 35 -1.14 1.79 12.37
CA GLU A 35 -2.53 1.76 11.93
C GLU A 35 -2.64 1.42 10.45
N ILE A 36 -1.81 2.04 9.61
CA ILE A 36 -1.77 1.81 8.16
C ILE A 36 -1.37 0.36 7.86
N ARG A 37 -0.30 -0.14 8.50
CA ARG A 37 0.16 -1.53 8.32
C ARG A 37 -0.89 -2.54 8.78
N ARG A 38 -1.61 -2.26 9.88
CA ARG A 38 -2.72 -3.11 10.34
C ARG A 38 -3.83 -3.20 9.30
N SER A 39 -4.10 -2.14 8.54
CA SER A 39 -5.14 -2.18 7.50
C SER A 39 -4.79 -3.14 6.35
N TRP A 40 -3.50 -3.42 6.13
CA TRP A 40 -3.04 -4.35 5.08
C TRP A 40 -3.11 -5.82 5.51
N GLU A 41 -3.00 -6.10 6.82
CA GLU A 41 -2.82 -7.45 7.34
C GLU A 41 -3.91 -8.46 6.93
N PRO A 42 -5.21 -8.10 6.85
CA PRO A 42 -6.23 -9.02 6.37
C PRO A 42 -6.00 -9.46 4.92
N GLY A 43 -5.65 -8.52 4.04
CA GLY A 43 -5.34 -8.79 2.64
C GLY A 43 -4.06 -9.63 2.49
N LEU A 44 -3.02 -9.28 3.24
CA LEU A 44 -1.76 -10.03 3.27
C LEU A 44 -1.96 -11.46 3.78
N THR A 45 -2.76 -11.65 4.82
CA THR A 45 -3.11 -12.98 5.35
C THR A 45 -3.81 -13.82 4.29
N ASN A 46 -4.78 -13.27 3.58
CA ASN A 46 -5.50 -13.98 2.51
C ASN A 46 -4.57 -14.31 1.34
N TYR A 47 -3.74 -13.36 0.91
CA TYR A 47 -2.76 -13.59 -0.15
C TYR A 47 -1.72 -14.67 0.24
N LYS A 48 -1.20 -14.63 1.46
CA LYS A 48 -0.28 -15.65 1.99
C LYS A 48 -0.89 -17.05 1.98
N LYS A 49 -2.19 -17.19 2.24
CA LYS A 49 -2.91 -18.47 2.13
C LYS A 49 -3.06 -18.91 0.67
N MET A 50 -3.49 -18.00 -0.20
CA MET A 50 -3.70 -18.26 -1.63
C MET A 50 -2.41 -18.69 -2.33
N ARG A 51 -1.30 -17.95 -2.14
CA ARG A 51 -0.05 -18.16 -2.87
C ARG A 51 0.59 -19.53 -2.63
N LYS A 52 0.27 -20.21 -1.50
CA LYS A 52 0.80 -21.54 -1.18
C LYS A 52 0.51 -22.58 -2.26
N LYS A 53 -0.59 -22.44 -3.00
CA LYS A 53 -0.96 -23.34 -4.10
C LYS A 53 0.00 -23.30 -5.29
N TYR A 54 0.79 -22.23 -5.41
CA TYR A 54 1.63 -21.93 -6.57
C TYR A 54 3.12 -21.90 -6.22
N LEU A 55 3.51 -22.34 -5.03
CA LEU A 55 4.92 -22.38 -4.63
C LEU A 55 5.63 -23.54 -5.33
N LEU A 56 6.70 -23.21 -6.04
CA LEU A 56 7.59 -24.19 -6.69
C LEU A 56 8.72 -24.66 -5.76
N TYR A 57 8.99 -23.90 -4.69
CA TYR A 57 10.08 -24.14 -3.76
C TYR A 57 9.64 -23.90 -2.32
N LYS A 58 10.31 -24.59 -1.39
CA LYS A 58 10.20 -24.35 0.05
C LYS A 58 11.21 -23.30 0.48
#